data_AF-A0A534NXT6-F1
#
_entry.id   AF-A0A534NXT6-F1
#
_cell.length_a   1.000
_cell.length_b   1.000
_cell.length_c   1.000
_cell.angle_alpha   90.00
_cell.angle_beta   90.00
_cell.angle_gamma   90.00
#
_symmetry.space_group_name_H-M   'P 1'
#
loop_
_entity.id
_entity.type
_entity.pdbx_description
1 polymer ?
#
loop_
_entity_poly.entity_id
_entity_poly.type
_entity_poly.pdbx_seq_one_letter_code
_entity_poly.pdbx_strand_id
1 'polypeptide(L)'
;ARIYLGKVTKWNDAALKNDNPTAKLPDTAITVAHRSDGSGTTNIFTDYLSKVSPDWKSGPGKGTSVNWPAGLGGKGNEGVTGLVKQTEGAIGYVELAYANQNKLPTAELKSHDGQWAKASLESVSAAAAKAAIPEDYRVSITDQPGDGAYPIAAFTYLLVYRDQQDAAKGSALLNFIWWAVHDGQKEAAALDYAPLPKPVVEKVEQTLKRMTVNGKPVLASSK
;
A
#
# COMPACT_ATOMS: atom_id res chain seq x y z
N ALA A 1 -15.40 3.52 -2.15
CA ALA A 1 -15.74 3.30 -3.58
C ALA A 1 -16.68 4.35 -4.16
N ARG A 2 -17.90 4.55 -3.63
CA ARG A 2 -18.91 5.46 -4.23
C ARG A 2 -18.44 6.90 -4.44
N ILE A 3 -17.60 7.44 -3.55
CA ILE A 3 -16.94 8.74 -3.74
C ILE A 3 -16.12 8.76 -5.04
N TYR A 4 -15.23 7.77 -5.23
CA TYR A 4 -14.37 7.67 -6.42
C TYR A 4 -15.13 7.29 -7.71
N LEU A 5 -16.36 6.77 -7.59
CA LEU A 5 -17.30 6.61 -8.71
C LEU A 5 -18.08 7.89 -9.03
N GLY A 6 -17.91 8.97 -8.27
CA GLY A 6 -18.69 10.21 -8.40
C GLY A 6 -20.15 10.10 -7.93
N LYS A 7 -20.53 9.01 -7.25
CA LYS A 7 -21.90 8.78 -6.75
C LYS A 7 -22.18 9.42 -5.40
N VAL A 8 -21.12 9.84 -4.68
CA VAL A 8 -21.18 10.61 -3.43
C VAL A 8 -20.32 11.83 -3.66
N THR A 9 -20.95 13.01 -3.71
CA THR A 9 -20.33 14.25 -4.20
C THR A 9 -20.20 15.34 -3.14
N LYS A 10 -20.75 15.13 -1.94
CA LYS A 10 -20.65 16.06 -0.81
C LYS A 10 -20.33 15.32 0.49
N TRP A 11 -19.62 15.98 1.40
CA TRP A 11 -19.19 15.38 2.67
C TRP A 11 -20.35 15.08 3.63
N ASN A 12 -21.47 15.79 3.52
CA ASN A 12 -22.68 15.56 4.33
C ASN A 12 -23.66 14.53 3.73
N ASP A 13 -23.23 13.74 2.74
CA ASP A 13 -24.04 12.66 2.16
C ASP A 13 -24.51 11.68 3.24
N ALA A 14 -25.73 11.15 3.09
CA ALA A 14 -26.34 10.24 4.07
C ALA A 14 -25.50 8.98 4.32
N ALA A 15 -24.81 8.46 3.30
CA ALA A 15 -23.94 7.29 3.46
C ALA A 15 -22.77 7.61 4.42
N LEU A 16 -22.17 8.80 4.31
CA LEU A 16 -21.08 9.22 5.19
C LEU A 16 -21.56 9.54 6.60
N LYS A 17 -22.75 10.13 6.73
CA LYS A 17 -23.38 10.38 8.05
C LYS A 17 -23.65 9.09 8.82
N ASN A 18 -24.11 8.03 8.14
CA ASN A 18 -24.40 6.75 8.78
C ASN A 18 -23.15 6.12 9.42
N ASP A 19 -21.99 6.27 8.78
CA ASP A 19 -20.72 5.79 9.31
C ASP A 19 -20.11 6.74 10.36
N ASN A 20 -20.60 7.98 10.44
CA ASN A 20 -20.06 9.04 11.30
C ASN A 20 -21.18 9.76 12.10
N PRO A 21 -21.94 9.06 12.95
CA PRO A 21 -23.16 9.59 13.56
C PRO A 21 -22.93 10.79 14.50
N THR A 22 -21.72 10.94 15.02
CA THR A 22 -21.35 12.04 15.93
C THR A 22 -20.63 13.20 15.22
N ALA A 23 -20.24 13.03 13.95
CA ALA A 23 -19.47 14.03 13.22
C ALA A 23 -20.39 15.10 12.61
N LYS A 24 -19.96 16.37 12.73
CA LYS A 24 -20.60 17.50 12.02
C LYS A 24 -20.02 17.59 10.61
N LEU A 25 -20.58 16.80 9.69
CA LEU A 25 -20.12 16.76 8.30
C LEU A 25 -20.55 18.01 7.51
N PRO A 26 -19.63 18.70 6.81
CA PRO A 26 -19.92 19.93 6.09
C PRO A 26 -20.66 19.69 4.77
N ASP A 27 -21.38 20.70 4.28
CA ASP A 27 -22.00 20.70 2.93
C ASP A 27 -21.00 21.01 1.79
N THR A 28 -19.72 20.78 2.03
CA THR A 28 -18.64 20.99 1.06
C THR A 28 -18.65 19.89 0.00
N ALA A 29 -18.45 20.28 -1.26
CA ALA A 29 -18.27 19.34 -2.36
C ALA A 29 -17.00 18.50 -2.17
N ILE A 30 -17.05 17.23 -2.56
CA ILE A 30 -15.89 16.33 -2.52
C ILE A 30 -15.11 16.48 -3.82
N THR A 31 -13.82 16.79 -3.69
CA THR A 31 -12.89 16.73 -4.83
C THR A 31 -12.04 15.46 -4.73
N VAL A 32 -12.22 14.54 -5.67
CA VAL A 32 -11.39 13.33 -5.73
C VAL A 32 -10.02 13.69 -6.29
N ALA A 33 -8.95 13.26 -5.63
CA ALA A 33 -7.59 13.27 -6.14
C ALA A 33 -7.12 11.83 -6.38
N HIS A 34 -6.55 11.56 -7.55
CA HIS A 34 -6.00 10.26 -7.92
C HIS A 34 -4.65 10.42 -8.62
N ARG A 35 -3.95 9.32 -8.86
CA ARG A 35 -2.68 9.34 -9.60
C ARG A 35 -2.92 9.60 -11.07
N SER A 36 -2.08 10.43 -11.69
CA SER A 36 -2.05 10.65 -13.13
C SER A 36 -1.09 9.71 -13.87
N ASP A 37 -0.15 9.11 -13.15
CA ASP A 37 0.89 8.21 -13.66
C ASP A 37 0.61 6.75 -13.31
N GLY A 38 1.22 5.82 -14.06
CA GLY A 38 1.17 4.39 -13.76
C GLY A 38 1.74 4.11 -12.37
N SER A 39 0.91 3.58 -11.47
CA SER A 39 1.19 3.57 -10.04
C SER A 39 0.87 2.24 -9.36
N GLY A 40 1.84 1.72 -8.60
CA GLY A 40 1.62 0.61 -7.68
C GLY A 40 0.60 0.96 -6.59
N THR A 41 0.62 2.19 -6.06
CA THR A 41 -0.38 2.69 -5.09
C THR A 41 -1.79 2.67 -5.69
N THR A 42 -1.95 3.06 -6.96
CA THR A 42 -3.23 2.93 -7.67
C THR A 42 -3.63 1.47 -7.80
N ASN A 43 -2.71 0.57 -8.14
CA ASN A 43 -3.01 -0.85 -8.23
C ASN A 43 -3.49 -1.43 -6.88
N ILE A 44 -2.87 -1.03 -5.77
CA ILE A 44 -3.27 -1.45 -4.41
C ILE A 44 -4.65 -0.88 -4.05
N PHE A 45 -4.84 0.42 -4.25
CA PHE A 45 -6.09 1.09 -3.91
C PHE A 45 -7.28 0.56 -4.73
N THR A 46 -7.09 0.38 -6.03
CA THR A 46 -8.14 -0.14 -6.93
C THR A 46 -8.38 -1.64 -6.75
N ASP A 47 -7.38 -2.40 -6.29
CA ASP A 47 -7.56 -3.78 -5.83
C ASP A 47 -8.50 -3.84 -4.63
N TYR A 48 -8.25 -3.03 -3.60
CA TYR A 48 -9.15 -2.92 -2.46
C TYR A 48 -10.58 -2.52 -2.89
N LEU A 49 -10.71 -1.46 -3.70
CA LEU A 49 -12.03 -1.02 -4.16
C LEU A 49 -12.77 -2.11 -4.96
N SER A 50 -12.06 -2.91 -5.75
CA SER A 50 -12.64 -4.03 -6.50
C SER A 50 -13.10 -5.19 -5.61
N LYS A 51 -12.53 -5.35 -4.40
CA LYS A 51 -12.96 -6.37 -3.43
C LYS A 51 -14.23 -5.95 -2.69
N VAL A 52 -14.33 -4.68 -2.31
CA VAL A 52 -15.42 -4.17 -1.45
C VAL A 52 -16.58 -3.53 -2.22
N SER A 53 -16.47 -3.36 -3.54
CA SER A 53 -17.50 -2.72 -4.36
C SER A 53 -17.71 -3.45 -5.69
N PRO A 54 -18.84 -4.17 -5.85
CA PRO A 54 -19.21 -4.78 -7.13
C PRO A 54 -19.29 -3.76 -8.27
N ASP A 55 -19.83 -2.56 -8.02
CA ASP A 55 -19.87 -1.47 -8.99
C ASP A 55 -18.47 -1.11 -9.48
N TRP A 56 -17.53 -0.86 -8.57
CA TRP A 56 -16.14 -0.56 -8.93
C TRP A 56 -15.50 -1.71 -9.73
N LYS A 57 -15.73 -2.96 -9.31
CA LYS A 57 -15.21 -4.15 -9.99
C LYS A 57 -15.76 -4.28 -11.41
N SER A 58 -17.03 -3.94 -11.64
CA SER A 58 -17.66 -3.94 -12.97
C SER A 58 -17.16 -2.81 -13.86
N GLY A 59 -16.66 -1.73 -13.25
CA GLY A 59 -15.99 -0.62 -13.92
C GLY A 59 -15.76 0.51 -12.90
N PRO A 60 -14.53 1.01 -12.72
CA PRO A 60 -13.39 0.91 -13.65
C PRO A 60 -12.41 -0.27 -13.44
N GLY A 61 -12.59 -1.09 -12.39
CA GLY A 61 -11.76 -2.26 -12.12
C GLY A 61 -10.42 -1.94 -11.44
N LYS A 62 -9.47 -2.87 -11.55
CA LYS A 62 -8.14 -2.82 -10.93
C LYS A 62 -7.04 -2.61 -11.98
N GLY A 63 -6.06 -1.79 -11.65
CA GLY A 63 -4.84 -1.67 -12.45
C GLY A 63 -3.87 -0.63 -11.91
N THR A 64 -2.68 -0.55 -12.49
CA THR A 64 -1.74 0.56 -12.22
C THR A 64 -2.21 1.87 -12.84
N SER A 65 -3.13 1.80 -13.80
CA SER A 65 -3.91 2.89 -14.36
C SER A 65 -5.32 2.37 -14.67
N VAL A 66 -6.34 3.20 -14.45
CA VAL A 66 -7.75 2.89 -14.72
C VAL A 66 -8.45 4.13 -15.27
N ASN A 67 -9.58 3.95 -15.94
CA ASN A 67 -10.40 5.07 -16.41
C ASN A 67 -11.18 5.68 -15.23
N TRP A 68 -10.57 6.64 -14.54
CA TRP A 68 -11.18 7.31 -13.40
C TRP A 68 -12.48 8.02 -13.80
N PRO A 69 -13.62 7.75 -13.13
CA PRO A 69 -14.90 8.40 -13.45
C PRO A 69 -14.91 9.91 -13.16
N ALA A 70 -14.12 10.35 -12.19
CA ALA A 70 -14.00 11.74 -11.77
C ALA A 70 -12.69 11.97 -11.00
N GLY A 71 -12.32 13.24 -10.87
CA GLY A 71 -11.23 13.69 -10.02
C GLY A 71 -10.10 14.40 -10.75
N LEU A 72 -9.10 14.82 -9.98
CA LEU A 72 -7.90 15.50 -10.44
C LEU A 72 -6.71 14.52 -10.37
N GLY A 73 -5.94 14.47 -11.47
CA GLY A 73 -4.74 13.66 -11.56
C GLY A 73 -3.52 14.38 -10.99
N GLY A 74 -2.92 13.83 -9.93
CA GLY A 74 -1.62 14.24 -9.39
C GLY A 74 -0.53 13.23 -9.73
N LYS A 75 0.65 13.72 -10.14
CA LYS A 75 1.81 12.86 -10.43
C LYS A 75 2.50 12.45 -9.13
N GLY A 76 2.72 11.15 -8.93
CA GLY A 76 3.36 10.65 -7.70
C GLY A 76 2.48 10.77 -6.46
N ASN A 77 3.00 10.33 -5.31
CA ASN A 77 2.31 10.54 -4.03
C ASN A 77 2.31 12.04 -3.66
N GLU A 78 3.37 12.75 -4.02
CA GLU A 78 3.58 14.18 -3.80
C GLU A 78 2.51 15.01 -4.51
N GLY A 79 2.20 14.68 -5.77
CA GLY A 79 1.17 15.37 -6.54
C GLY A 79 -0.22 15.19 -5.93
N VAL A 80 -0.58 13.97 -5.54
CA VAL A 80 -1.86 13.69 -4.86
C VAL A 80 -1.91 14.40 -3.50
N THR A 81 -0.82 14.35 -2.73
CA THR A 81 -0.67 15.07 -1.45
C THR A 81 -0.88 16.58 -1.63
N GLY A 82 -0.26 17.16 -2.66
CA GLY A 82 -0.41 18.58 -2.99
C GLY A 82 -1.85 18.97 -3.31
N LEU A 83 -2.54 18.16 -4.13
CA LEU A 83 -3.96 18.37 -4.44
C LEU A 83 -4.83 18.33 -3.18
N VAL A 84 -4.61 17.35 -2.31
CA VAL A 84 -5.35 17.23 -1.03
C VAL A 84 -5.12 18.43 -0.13
N LYS A 85 -3.88 18.94 -0.04
CA LYS A 85 -3.55 20.10 0.81
C LYS A 85 -4.13 21.42 0.30
N GLN A 86 -4.18 21.59 -1.02
CA GLN A 86 -4.51 22.87 -1.65
C GLN A 86 -6.00 23.00 -2.00
N THR A 87 -6.75 21.90 -1.93
CA THR A 87 -8.14 21.85 -2.36
C THR A 87 -9.04 21.52 -1.19
N GLU A 88 -9.88 22.48 -0.79
CA GLU A 88 -10.86 22.27 0.25
C GLU A 88 -11.83 21.13 -0.14
N GLY A 89 -12.13 20.25 0.83
CA GLY A 89 -13.01 19.11 0.60
C GLY A 89 -12.38 17.98 -0.21
N ALA A 90 -11.09 18.02 -0.51
CA ALA A 90 -10.45 16.96 -1.28
C ALA A 90 -10.22 15.66 -0.48
N ILE A 91 -10.25 14.55 -1.21
CA ILE A 91 -9.88 13.22 -0.72
C ILE A 91 -8.97 12.56 -1.76
N GLY A 92 -7.86 11.98 -1.29
CA GLY A 92 -6.93 11.22 -2.12
C GLY A 92 -6.44 9.97 -1.40
N TYR A 93 -5.70 9.15 -2.12
CA TYR A 93 -5.00 8.00 -1.57
C TYR A 93 -3.49 8.18 -1.74
N VAL A 94 -2.76 8.06 -0.65
CA VAL A 94 -1.30 8.19 -0.60
C VAL A 94 -0.74 7.10 0.30
N GLU A 95 0.53 6.79 0.14
CA GLU A 95 1.25 5.95 1.09
C GLU A 95 1.33 6.64 2.48
N LEU A 96 1.30 5.86 3.56
CA LEU A 96 1.14 6.35 4.94
C LEU A 96 2.22 7.36 5.32
N ALA A 97 3.48 7.15 4.92
CA ALA A 97 4.56 8.10 5.18
C ALA A 97 4.25 9.51 4.66
N TYR A 98 3.64 9.62 3.47
CA TYR A 98 3.29 10.92 2.90
C TYR A 98 2.22 11.63 3.72
N ALA A 99 1.24 10.89 4.24
CA ALA A 99 0.24 11.45 5.13
C ALA A 99 0.87 11.91 6.45
N ASN A 100 1.68 11.06 7.10
CA ASN A 100 2.32 11.35 8.39
C ASN A 100 3.27 12.55 8.30
N GLN A 101 4.19 12.54 7.34
CA GLN A 101 5.19 13.60 7.17
C GLN A 101 4.57 14.95 6.79
N ASN A 102 3.42 14.93 6.10
CA ASN A 102 2.66 16.14 5.77
C ASN A 102 1.58 16.51 6.79
N LYS A 103 1.47 15.75 7.90
CA LYS A 103 0.47 15.94 8.97
C LYS A 103 -0.96 15.96 8.43
N LEU A 104 -1.24 15.10 7.45
CA LEU A 104 -2.57 14.98 6.87
C LEU A 104 -3.47 14.10 7.76
N PRO A 105 -4.74 14.45 7.92
CA PRO A 105 -5.71 13.55 8.52
C PRO A 105 -5.91 12.33 7.60
N THR A 106 -5.95 11.14 8.19
CA THR A 106 -6.29 9.89 7.51
C THR A 106 -7.64 9.39 7.98
N ALA A 107 -8.45 8.84 7.08
CA ALA A 107 -9.70 8.20 7.46
C ALA A 107 -9.44 6.86 8.17
N GLU A 108 -10.27 6.53 9.16
CA GLU A 108 -10.44 5.14 9.59
C GLU A 108 -11.27 4.41 8.53
N LEU A 109 -10.95 3.14 8.30
CA LEU A 109 -11.67 2.30 7.36
C LEU A 109 -12.22 1.08 8.08
N LYS A 110 -13.45 0.70 7.74
CA LYS A 110 -14.03 -0.55 8.19
C LYS A 110 -13.22 -1.71 7.60
N SER A 111 -12.63 -2.51 8.46
CA SER A 111 -11.85 -3.70 8.11
C SER A 111 -12.75 -4.79 7.56
N HIS A 112 -12.12 -5.84 7.02
CA HIS A 112 -12.81 -7.03 6.53
C HIS A 112 -13.76 -7.63 7.59
N ASP A 113 -13.33 -7.64 8.85
CA ASP A 113 -14.09 -8.20 9.98
C ASP A 113 -15.12 -7.20 10.57
N GLY A 114 -15.28 -6.03 9.94
CA GLY A 114 -16.32 -5.06 10.28
C GLY A 114 -15.97 -4.07 11.38
N GLN A 115 -14.74 -4.06 11.89
CA GLN A 115 -14.26 -3.10 12.88
C GLN A 115 -13.65 -1.87 12.21
N TRP A 116 -13.70 -0.70 12.85
CA TRP A 116 -13.00 0.49 12.34
C TRP A 116 -11.51 0.40 12.67
N ALA A 117 -10.68 0.46 11.64
CA ALA A 117 -9.22 0.41 11.76
C ALA A 117 -8.60 1.73 11.32
N LYS A 118 -7.69 2.25 12.14
CA LYS A 118 -6.85 3.41 11.81
C LYS A 118 -5.65 2.95 10.98
N ALA A 119 -5.21 3.79 10.04
CA ALA A 119 -3.94 3.59 9.37
C ALA A 119 -2.77 3.82 10.35
N SER A 120 -2.02 2.77 10.63
CA SER A 120 -0.84 2.78 11.50
C SER A 120 0.12 1.63 11.17
N LEU A 121 1.35 1.67 11.66
CA LEU A 121 2.31 0.59 11.44
C LEU A 121 1.80 -0.74 12.00
N GLU A 122 1.15 -0.72 13.16
CA GLU A 122 0.57 -1.89 13.81
C GLU A 122 -0.54 -2.50 12.94
N SER A 123 -1.43 -1.67 12.41
CA SER A 123 -2.53 -2.12 11.55
C SER A 123 -2.07 -2.67 10.20
N VAL A 124 -0.96 -2.14 9.67
CA VAL A 124 -0.29 -2.65 8.45
C VAL A 124 0.38 -3.99 8.74
N SER A 125 1.09 -4.11 9.87
CA SER A 125 1.65 -5.39 10.32
C SER A 125 0.57 -6.45 10.55
N ALA A 126 -0.59 -6.06 11.11
CA ALA A 126 -1.73 -6.96 11.30
C ALA A 126 -2.27 -7.50 9.96
N ALA A 127 -2.38 -6.66 8.93
CA ALA A 127 -2.78 -7.09 7.59
C ALA A 127 -1.75 -8.04 6.93
N ALA A 128 -0.45 -7.86 7.23
CA ALA A 128 0.62 -8.71 6.73
C ALA A 128 0.80 -10.03 7.50
N ALA A 129 0.35 -10.11 8.76
CA ALA A 129 0.65 -11.21 9.68
C ALA A 129 0.17 -12.58 9.19
N LYS A 130 -0.94 -12.63 8.45
CA LYS A 130 -1.54 -13.86 7.90
C LYS A 130 -1.32 -14.04 6.40
N ALA A 131 -0.47 -13.21 5.79
CA ALA A 131 -0.23 -13.26 4.35
C ALA A 131 0.51 -14.56 3.98
N ALA A 132 -0.15 -15.41 3.18
CA ALA A 132 0.51 -16.56 2.57
C ALA A 132 1.34 -16.09 1.37
N ILE A 133 2.67 -16.05 1.51
CA ILE A 133 3.56 -15.56 0.46
C ILE A 133 3.85 -16.69 -0.56
N PRO A 134 3.40 -16.57 -1.82
CA PRO A 134 3.65 -17.57 -2.85
C PRO A 134 5.11 -17.56 -3.30
N GLU A 135 5.55 -18.59 -4.05
CA GLU A 135 6.94 -18.71 -4.54
C GLU A 135 7.42 -17.50 -5.35
N ASP A 136 6.52 -16.86 -6.09
CA ASP A 136 6.83 -15.67 -6.90
C ASP A 136 6.58 -14.34 -6.17
N TYR A 137 6.28 -14.39 -4.87
CA TYR A 137 5.99 -13.27 -3.99
C TYR A 137 4.77 -12.41 -4.34
N ARG A 138 4.06 -12.69 -5.45
CA ARG A 138 2.93 -11.86 -5.90
C ARG A 138 1.70 -12.15 -5.05
N VAL A 139 1.47 -11.32 -4.05
CA VAL A 139 0.35 -11.45 -3.11
C VAL A 139 -0.34 -10.11 -2.91
N SER A 140 -1.66 -10.13 -2.77
CA SER A 140 -2.43 -8.98 -2.29
C SER A 140 -2.79 -9.18 -0.82
N ILE A 141 -2.47 -8.19 -0.01
CA ILE A 141 -2.86 -8.11 1.40
C ILE A 141 -3.89 -7.00 1.67
N THR A 142 -4.61 -6.56 0.63
CA THR A 142 -5.77 -5.70 0.81
C THR A 142 -6.97 -6.51 1.29
N ASP A 143 -7.80 -5.89 2.12
CA ASP A 143 -9.01 -6.49 2.71
C ASP A 143 -8.76 -7.86 3.38
N GLN A 144 -7.63 -8.00 4.06
CA GLN A 144 -7.30 -9.22 4.80
C GLN A 144 -8.14 -9.31 6.10
N PRO A 145 -8.62 -10.51 6.48
CA PRO A 145 -9.20 -10.73 7.80
C PRO A 145 -8.11 -10.65 8.87
N GLY A 146 -8.48 -10.19 10.06
CA GLY A 146 -7.56 -10.00 11.17
C GLY A 146 -7.97 -8.83 12.06
N ASP A 147 -7.88 -9.06 13.36
CA ASP A 147 -8.13 -8.00 14.34
C ASP A 147 -7.13 -6.85 14.13
N GLY A 148 -7.66 -5.63 14.07
CA GLY A 148 -6.87 -4.42 13.78
C GLY A 148 -6.24 -4.33 12.39
N ALA A 149 -6.53 -5.24 11.44
CA ALA A 149 -5.96 -5.18 10.10
C ALA A 149 -6.51 -4.00 9.28
N TYR A 150 -5.62 -3.10 8.86
CA TYR A 150 -6.02 -2.01 7.97
C TYR A 150 -6.30 -2.56 6.56
N PRO A 151 -7.45 -2.22 5.94
CA PRO A 151 -7.89 -2.91 4.72
C PRO A 151 -7.11 -2.51 3.46
N ILE A 152 -6.28 -1.45 3.51
CA ILE A 152 -5.46 -1.00 2.37
C ILE A 152 -3.98 -1.05 2.76
N ALA A 153 -3.44 -2.26 2.81
CA ALA A 153 -2.02 -2.53 3.05
C ALA A 153 -1.40 -3.25 1.84
N ALA A 154 -0.07 -3.18 1.71
CA ALA A 154 0.67 -3.88 0.66
C ALA A 154 2.13 -4.12 1.03
N PHE A 155 2.72 -5.14 0.42
CA PHE A 155 4.18 -5.23 0.29
C PHE A 155 4.65 -4.40 -0.91
N THR A 156 5.91 -3.96 -0.86
CA THR A 156 6.65 -3.45 -2.02
C THR A 156 7.77 -4.41 -2.37
N TYR A 157 8.25 -4.35 -3.62
CA TYR A 157 9.13 -5.39 -4.18
C TYR A 157 10.39 -4.80 -4.78
N LEU A 158 11.51 -5.48 -4.56
CA LEU A 158 12.73 -5.33 -5.35
C LEU A 158 12.71 -6.38 -6.47
N LEU A 159 12.95 -5.93 -7.70
CA LEU A 159 13.17 -6.83 -8.84
C LEU A 159 14.67 -6.93 -9.09
N VAL A 160 15.22 -8.13 -8.95
CA VAL A 160 16.65 -8.39 -9.08
C VAL A 160 16.91 -9.55 -10.03
N TYR A 161 17.95 -9.44 -10.86
CA TYR A 161 18.39 -10.57 -11.67
C TYR A 161 18.91 -11.70 -10.77
N ARG A 162 18.51 -12.92 -11.07
CA ARG A 162 18.95 -14.11 -10.32
C ARG A 162 20.47 -14.32 -10.41
N ASP A 163 21.04 -14.07 -11.58
CA ASP A 163 22.48 -14.10 -11.81
C ASP A 163 23.00 -12.70 -12.13
N GLN A 164 23.86 -12.19 -11.26
CA GLN A 164 24.49 -10.88 -11.40
C GLN A 164 25.79 -11.02 -12.19
N GLN A 165 25.96 -10.24 -13.25
CA GLN A 165 27.14 -10.35 -14.12
C GLN A 165 28.34 -9.56 -13.56
N ASP A 166 28.07 -8.42 -12.93
CA ASP A 166 29.10 -7.62 -12.27
C ASP A 166 29.30 -8.12 -10.84
N ALA A 167 30.48 -8.66 -10.57
CA ALA A 167 30.73 -9.32 -9.29
C ALA A 167 30.74 -8.36 -8.08
N ALA A 168 31.25 -7.15 -8.28
CA ALA A 168 31.27 -6.13 -7.23
C ALA A 168 29.86 -5.65 -6.93
N LYS A 169 29.08 -5.31 -7.97
CA LYS A 169 27.69 -4.85 -7.81
C LYS A 169 26.78 -5.95 -7.27
N GLY A 170 26.91 -7.17 -7.78
CA GLY A 170 26.12 -8.31 -7.33
C GLY A 170 26.35 -8.61 -5.85
N SER A 171 27.62 -8.67 -5.42
CA SER A 171 27.95 -8.90 -4.01
C SER A 171 27.44 -7.77 -3.11
N ALA A 172 27.61 -6.51 -3.52
CA ALA A 172 27.09 -5.36 -2.78
C ALA A 172 25.55 -5.38 -2.68
N LEU A 173 24.85 -5.70 -3.77
CA LEU A 173 23.39 -5.80 -3.81
C LEU A 173 22.86 -6.89 -2.87
N LEU A 174 23.45 -8.09 -2.91
CA LEU A 174 23.05 -9.20 -2.04
C LEU A 174 23.26 -8.86 -0.56
N ASN A 175 24.42 -8.28 -0.22
CA ASN A 175 24.71 -7.86 1.15
C ASN A 175 23.77 -6.73 1.62
N PHE A 176 23.43 -5.79 0.72
CA PHE A 176 22.47 -4.73 1.03
C PHE A 176 21.08 -5.30 1.31
N ILE A 177 20.55 -6.19 0.46
CA ILE A 177 19.21 -6.77 0.67
C ILE A 177 19.21 -7.64 1.93
N TRP A 178 20.27 -8.41 2.16
CA TRP A 178 20.45 -9.16 3.39
C TRP A 178 20.39 -8.25 4.62
N TRP A 179 21.18 -7.17 4.65
CA TRP A 179 21.12 -6.18 5.73
C TRP A 179 19.72 -5.57 5.85
N ALA A 180 19.08 -5.17 4.75
CA ALA A 180 17.79 -4.49 4.74
C ALA A 180 16.66 -5.33 5.36
N VAL A 181 16.65 -6.65 5.12
CA VAL A 181 15.65 -7.57 5.72
C VAL A 181 16.02 -8.05 7.13
N HIS A 182 17.22 -7.69 7.63
CA HIS A 182 17.66 -7.96 9.00
C HIS A 182 17.80 -6.65 9.79
N ASP A 183 19.03 -6.16 9.97
CA ASP A 183 19.32 -4.98 10.78
C ASP A 183 18.64 -3.71 10.26
N GLY A 184 18.52 -3.57 8.94
CA GLY A 184 17.88 -2.41 8.31
C GLY A 184 16.39 -2.29 8.64
N GLN A 185 15.72 -3.36 9.09
CA GLN A 185 14.32 -3.27 9.53
C GLN A 185 14.13 -2.37 10.75
N LYS A 186 15.20 -2.14 11.54
CA LYS A 186 15.17 -1.22 12.69
C LYS A 186 14.92 0.23 12.26
N GLU A 187 15.25 0.58 11.02
CA GLU A 187 15.04 1.91 10.45
C GLU A 187 13.61 2.11 9.91
N ALA A 188 12.86 1.03 9.69
CA ALA A 188 11.58 1.09 8.96
C ALA A 188 10.54 1.98 9.67
N ALA A 189 10.40 1.84 10.98
CA ALA A 189 9.39 2.59 11.74
C ALA A 189 9.65 4.10 11.74
N ALA A 190 10.93 4.52 11.77
CA ALA A 190 11.30 5.94 11.68
C ALA A 190 10.98 6.56 10.31
N LEU A 191 10.80 5.72 9.29
CA LEU A 191 10.41 6.09 7.92
C LEU A 191 8.91 5.84 7.66
N ASP A 192 8.11 5.58 8.69
CA ASP A 192 6.68 5.25 8.60
C ASP A 192 6.36 3.94 7.83
N TYR A 193 7.29 2.98 7.84
CA TYR A 193 7.08 1.64 7.28
C TYR A 193 7.01 0.57 8.37
N ALA A 194 6.08 -0.38 8.19
CA ALA A 194 6.00 -1.57 9.01
C ALA A 194 7.12 -2.57 8.63
N PRO A 195 7.78 -3.21 9.61
CA PRO A 195 8.76 -4.26 9.31
C PRO A 195 8.09 -5.48 8.66
N LEU A 196 8.86 -6.21 7.86
CA LEU A 196 8.46 -7.50 7.31
C LEU A 196 8.24 -8.53 8.43
N PRO A 197 7.14 -9.30 8.37
CA PRO A 197 6.94 -10.42 9.28
C PRO A 197 8.04 -11.47 9.12
N LYS A 198 8.42 -12.14 10.22
CA LYS A 198 9.48 -13.16 10.25
C LYS A 198 9.35 -14.23 9.13
N PRO A 199 8.17 -14.81 8.83
CA PRO A 199 8.05 -15.79 7.75
C PRO A 199 8.39 -15.22 6.36
N VAL A 200 8.17 -13.92 6.15
CA VAL A 200 8.53 -13.23 4.89
C VAL A 200 10.04 -13.06 4.79
N VAL A 201 10.70 -12.67 5.90
CA VAL A 201 12.17 -12.57 5.98
C VAL A 201 12.81 -13.91 5.66
N GLU A 202 12.37 -14.99 6.31
CA GLU A 202 12.88 -16.35 6.08
C GLU A 202 12.73 -16.79 4.62
N LYS A 203 11.62 -16.42 3.97
CA LYS A 203 11.42 -16.71 2.54
C LYS A 203 12.40 -15.91 1.67
N VAL A 204 12.58 -14.62 1.95
CA VAL A 204 13.54 -13.76 1.23
C VAL A 204 14.97 -14.30 1.38
N GLU A 205 15.37 -14.74 2.57
CA GLU A 205 16.68 -15.39 2.78
C GLU A 205 16.87 -16.60 1.87
N GLN A 206 15.86 -17.46 1.74
CA GLN A 206 15.92 -18.62 0.84
C GLN A 206 16.08 -18.20 -0.62
N THR A 207 15.43 -17.11 -1.05
CA THR A 207 15.61 -16.57 -2.40
C THR A 207 17.00 -15.98 -2.59
N LEU A 208 17.52 -15.20 -1.64
CA LEU A 208 18.87 -14.62 -1.72
C LEU A 208 19.96 -15.70 -1.80
N LYS A 209 19.81 -16.81 -1.06
CA LYS A 209 20.73 -17.97 -1.13
C LYS A 209 20.74 -18.67 -2.49
N ARG A 210 19.70 -18.50 -3.33
CA ARG A 210 19.63 -19.04 -4.70
C ARG A 210 20.19 -18.09 -5.76
N MET A 211 20.58 -16.87 -5.39
CA MET A 211 21.19 -15.91 -6.30
C MET A 211 22.67 -16.21 -6.51
N THR A 212 23.15 -15.87 -7.71
CA THR A 212 24.53 -16.10 -8.13
C THR A 212 25.17 -14.83 -8.66
N VAL A 213 26.50 -14.83 -8.67
CA VAL A 213 27.35 -13.87 -9.36
C VAL A 213 28.20 -14.65 -10.36
N ASN A 214 28.04 -14.38 -11.65
CA ASN A 214 28.69 -15.13 -12.72
C ASN A 214 28.52 -16.66 -12.55
N GLY A 215 27.29 -17.09 -12.24
CA GLY A 215 26.93 -18.49 -12.01
C GLY A 215 27.43 -19.10 -10.69
N LYS A 216 28.14 -18.34 -9.84
CA LYS A 216 28.65 -18.82 -8.55
C LYS A 216 27.79 -18.32 -7.39
N PRO A 217 27.40 -19.18 -6.43
CA PRO A 217 26.72 -18.74 -5.21
C PRO A 217 27.58 -17.76 -4.42
N VAL A 218 26.95 -16.71 -3.86
CA VAL A 218 27.63 -15.69 -3.05
C VAL A 218 27.38 -15.89 -1.56
N LEU A 219 26.12 -16.13 -1.18
CA LEU A 219 25.74 -16.40 0.21
C LEU A 219 25.85 -17.92 0.44
N ALA A 220 26.54 -18.33 1.50
CA ALA A 220 26.67 -19.74 1.83
C ALA A 220 25.29 -20.35 2.09
N SER A 221 25.03 -21.52 1.49
CA SER A 221 23.92 -22.38 1.89
C SER A 221 24.15 -22.79 3.35
N SER A 222 23.30 -22.33 4.27
CA SER A 222 23.34 -22.81 5.65
C SER A 222 23.12 -24.32 5.66
N LYS A 223 24.02 -25.05 6.35
CA LYS A 223 23.86 -26.47 6.68
C LYS A 223 22.62 -26.69 7.53
#